data_AF-A0A5B6VSH5-F1
#
_entry.id   AF-A0A5B6VSH5-F1
#
_cell.length_a   1.000
_cell.length_b   1.000
_cell.length_c   1.000
_cell.angle_alpha   90.00
_cell.angle_beta   90.00
_cell.angle_gamma   90.00
#
_symmetry.space_group_name_H-M   'P 1'
#
loop_
_entity.id
_entity.type
_entity.pdbx_description
1 polymer ?
#
loop_
_entity_poly.entity_id
_entity_poly.type
_entity_poly.pdbx_seq_one_letter_code
_entity_poly.pdbx_strand_id
1 'polypeptide(L)'
;MTCCSFLFSRKKTACSAEHTTEIDDEVSGIQNTKLFPYKELKMATGNFHYSNKIGEGGFGVVYKGTFRDGTVAAIKVLSADSRQGVREFLTEINVIANIEHENLVKLHGCCVEGNHRILVYGYLENNSLAQTLLGGGNSSMQFSWSMRRNICLGVAKGLAFLHEEVRPYIVHRDIKASNILLDKNLMPKISDFGLAKLFPDNLTHISTRVAGTTGYLAPEYAIRGQLTRKADIYSFGVLLLEIVSGRCNTNRRLPLSDQYLLERV
;
A
#
# COMPACT_ATOMS: atom_id res chain seq x y z
N MET A 1 -31.52 14.38 55.44
CA MET A 1 -30.54 13.27 55.41
C MET A 1 -30.96 12.35 54.28
N THR A 2 -30.23 12.11 53.19
CA THR A 2 -28.89 12.52 52.77
C THR A 2 -28.85 12.34 51.24
N CYS A 3 -28.19 13.27 50.56
CA CYS A 3 -27.93 13.30 49.13
C CYS A 3 -26.84 12.28 48.76
N CYS A 4 -26.94 11.60 47.61
CA CYS A 4 -25.78 11.01 46.93
C CYS A 4 -26.04 10.86 45.43
N SER A 5 -25.68 11.88 44.67
CA SER A 5 -25.50 11.86 43.21
C SER A 5 -24.15 11.22 42.87
N PHE A 6 -24.17 10.09 42.16
CA PHE A 6 -22.96 9.50 41.58
C PHE A 6 -22.59 10.24 40.30
N LEU A 7 -21.57 11.09 40.38
CA LEU A 7 -20.87 11.66 39.23
C LEU A 7 -19.99 10.57 38.60
N PHE A 8 -20.40 10.04 37.44
CA PHE A 8 -19.47 9.35 36.55
C PHE A 8 -18.55 10.39 35.90
N SER A 9 -17.37 10.58 36.48
CA SER A 9 -16.30 11.33 35.83
C SER A 9 -15.76 10.51 34.65
N ARG A 10 -16.05 10.98 33.43
CA ARG A 10 -15.45 10.50 32.19
C ARG A 10 -13.95 10.81 32.21
N LYS A 11 -13.11 9.83 32.57
CA LYS A 11 -11.70 9.82 32.14
C LYS A 11 -11.65 9.56 30.64
N LYS A 12 -11.78 10.62 29.83
CA LYS A 12 -11.51 10.64 28.39
C LYS A 12 -10.61 11.83 28.09
N THR A 13 -9.29 11.67 28.24
CA THR A 13 -8.31 12.60 27.64
C THR A 13 -6.84 12.19 27.73
N ALA A 14 -6.43 11.21 28.55
CA ALA A 14 -5.00 10.89 28.70
C ALA A 14 -4.45 9.97 27.58
N CYS A 15 -5.17 8.90 27.22
CA CYS A 15 -4.65 7.86 26.31
C CYS A 15 -4.46 8.32 24.84
N SER A 16 -5.20 9.35 24.38
CA SER A 16 -5.06 9.88 23.02
C SER A 16 -3.88 10.83 22.89
N ALA A 17 -3.58 11.59 23.95
CA ALA A 17 -2.50 12.59 23.96
C ALA A 17 -1.12 11.93 24.02
N GLU A 18 -0.96 10.89 24.84
CA GLU A 18 0.28 10.10 24.94
C GLU A 18 0.63 9.40 23.61
N HIS A 19 -0.39 8.89 22.90
CA HIS A 19 -0.19 8.20 21.62
C HIS A 19 0.17 9.16 20.48
N THR A 20 -0.35 10.39 20.50
CA THR A 20 0.04 11.43 19.53
C THR A 20 1.48 11.89 19.74
N THR A 21 1.94 12.04 20.98
CA THR A 21 3.33 12.44 21.28
C THR A 21 4.36 11.39 20.90
N GLU A 22 4.07 10.09 21.10
CA GLU A 22 4.99 9.01 20.66
C GLU A 22 5.11 8.95 19.13
N ILE A 23 4.02 9.17 18.41
CA ILE A 23 4.03 9.20 16.94
C ILE A 23 4.77 10.44 16.42
N ASP A 24 4.57 11.60 17.04
CA ASP A 24 5.27 12.82 16.66
C ASP A 24 6.78 12.72 16.94
N ASP A 25 7.19 12.03 18.02
CA ASP A 25 8.58 11.71 18.31
C ASP A 25 9.18 10.68 17.32
N GLU A 26 8.44 9.63 16.95
CA GLU A 26 8.87 8.70 15.88
C GLU A 26 8.94 9.38 14.51
N VAL A 27 8.06 10.36 14.26
CA VAL A 27 8.06 11.14 13.01
C VAL A 27 9.18 12.18 12.98
N SER A 28 9.58 12.72 14.14
CA SER A 28 10.71 13.66 14.26
C SER A 28 12.06 13.03 13.85
N GLY A 29 12.15 11.70 13.86
CA GLY A 29 13.30 10.93 13.35
C GLY A 29 13.34 10.75 11.84
N ILE A 30 12.31 11.18 11.09
CA ILE A 30 12.23 11.00 9.64
C ILE A 30 13.01 12.14 8.95
N GLN A 31 14.33 12.00 8.90
CA GLN A 31 15.22 13.08 8.42
C GLN A 31 15.08 13.45 6.93
N ASN A 32 14.27 12.75 6.13
CA ASN A 32 14.24 12.89 4.66
C ASN A 32 12.84 12.98 4.02
N THR A 33 11.75 13.20 4.78
CA THR A 33 10.40 13.29 4.20
C THR A 33 9.86 14.71 4.25
N LYS A 34 9.39 15.24 3.11
CA LYS A 34 8.74 16.55 3.05
C LYS A 34 7.45 16.53 3.88
N LEU A 35 7.31 17.48 4.80
CA LEU A 35 6.07 17.69 5.55
C LEU A 35 5.15 18.64 4.80
N PHE A 36 3.91 18.20 4.59
CA PHE A 36 2.85 18.99 3.96
C PHE A 36 1.85 19.47 5.03
N PRO A 37 1.54 20.77 5.08
CA PRO A 37 0.48 21.27 5.94
C PRO A 37 -0.88 20.68 5.58
N TYR A 38 -1.71 20.35 6.58
CA TYR A 38 -3.04 19.76 6.31
C TYR A 38 -3.90 20.68 5.45
N LYS A 39 -3.83 21.99 5.70
CA LYS A 39 -4.55 23.01 4.92
C LYS A 39 -4.19 22.95 3.44
N GLU A 40 -2.93 22.68 3.10
CA GLU A 40 -2.47 22.56 1.72
C GLU A 40 -3.10 21.33 1.04
N LEU A 41 -3.03 20.17 1.69
CA LEU A 41 -3.61 18.92 1.19
C LEU A 41 -5.13 19.01 1.07
N LYS A 42 -5.79 19.66 2.03
CA LYS A 42 -7.22 19.94 2.00
C LYS A 42 -7.60 20.82 0.80
N MET A 43 -6.83 21.87 0.51
CA MET A 43 -7.06 22.68 -0.70
C MET A 43 -6.82 21.88 -1.98
N ALA A 44 -5.71 21.14 -2.06
CA ALA A 44 -5.34 20.37 -3.24
C ALA A 44 -6.38 19.31 -3.63
N THR A 45 -7.06 18.73 -2.64
CA THR A 45 -8.11 17.71 -2.82
C THR A 45 -9.53 18.29 -2.93
N GLY A 46 -9.70 19.62 -2.93
CA GLY A 46 -11.02 20.25 -2.94
C GLY A 46 -11.83 19.94 -1.67
N ASN A 47 -11.18 19.97 -0.51
CA ASN A 47 -11.72 19.53 0.78
C ASN A 47 -12.02 18.02 0.85
N PHE A 48 -11.14 17.18 0.27
CA PHE A 48 -11.35 15.73 0.18
C PHE A 48 -12.70 15.38 -0.47
N HIS A 49 -13.08 16.12 -1.52
CA HIS A 49 -14.37 15.94 -2.18
C HIS A 49 -14.45 14.56 -2.85
N TYR A 50 -15.64 13.96 -2.87
CA TYR A 50 -15.84 12.61 -3.40
C TYR A 50 -15.41 12.47 -4.87
N SER A 51 -15.56 13.54 -5.68
CA SER A 51 -15.16 13.54 -7.09
C SER A 51 -13.65 13.35 -7.29
N ASN A 52 -12.86 13.63 -6.26
CA ASN A 52 -11.42 13.45 -6.27
C ASN A 52 -11.01 12.10 -5.66
N LYS A 53 -11.94 11.30 -5.13
CA LYS A 53 -11.64 9.97 -4.60
C LYS A 53 -11.30 9.02 -5.75
N ILE A 54 -10.10 8.45 -5.70
CA ILE A 54 -9.59 7.53 -6.74
C ILE A 54 -9.41 6.09 -6.23
N GLY A 55 -9.45 5.87 -4.92
CA GLY A 55 -9.37 4.55 -4.33
C GLY A 55 -9.79 4.51 -2.87
N GLU A 56 -10.23 3.34 -2.40
CA GLU A 56 -10.54 3.06 -0.99
C GLU A 56 -10.32 1.58 -0.72
N GLY A 57 -9.78 1.27 0.47
CA GLY A 57 -9.58 -0.09 0.93
C GLY A 57 -9.20 -0.15 2.40
N GLY A 58 -8.68 -1.31 2.85
CA GLY A 58 -8.25 -1.52 4.24
C GLY A 58 -7.17 -0.53 4.73
N PHE A 59 -6.49 0.14 3.79
CA PHE A 59 -5.37 1.06 4.03
C PHE A 59 -5.80 2.54 4.01
N GLY A 60 -7.11 2.82 3.98
CA GLY A 60 -7.65 4.18 3.94
C GLY A 60 -8.17 4.60 2.57
N VAL A 61 -8.32 5.92 2.39
CA VAL A 61 -8.92 6.54 1.20
C VAL A 61 -7.88 7.33 0.44
N VAL A 62 -7.84 7.17 -0.88
CA VAL A 62 -6.90 7.88 -1.75
C VAL A 62 -7.64 8.91 -2.59
N TYR A 63 -7.15 10.14 -2.58
CA TYR A 63 -7.66 11.26 -3.35
C TYR A 63 -6.64 11.71 -4.39
N LYS A 64 -7.10 12.10 -5.58
CA LYS A 64 -6.31 12.92 -6.51
C LYS A 64 -6.29 14.36 -5.99
N GLY A 65 -5.10 14.93 -5.85
CA GLY A 65 -4.91 16.32 -5.51
C GLY A 65 -4.15 17.07 -6.60
N THR A 66 -4.46 18.34 -6.77
CA THR A 66 -3.69 19.26 -7.63
C THR A 66 -3.21 20.44 -6.78
N PHE A 67 -1.90 20.57 -6.62
CA PHE A 67 -1.26 21.66 -5.90
C PHE A 67 -1.31 22.97 -6.73
N ARG A 68 -1.00 24.09 -6.09
CA ARG A 68 -1.07 25.43 -6.72
C ARG A 68 -0.12 25.62 -7.90
N ASP A 69 1.00 24.91 -7.87
CA ASP A 69 2.01 24.87 -8.94
C ASP A 69 1.59 23.96 -10.12
N GLY A 70 0.41 23.32 -10.05
CA GLY A 70 -0.08 22.37 -11.04
C GLY A 70 0.37 20.94 -10.81
N THR A 71 1.22 20.67 -9.81
CA THR A 71 1.66 19.32 -9.48
C THR A 71 0.48 18.45 -9.07
N VAL A 72 0.32 17.28 -9.71
CA VAL A 72 -0.74 16.32 -9.40
C VAL A 72 -0.18 15.21 -8.51
N ALA A 73 -0.90 14.85 -7.45
CA ALA A 73 -0.50 13.83 -6.49
C ALA A 73 -1.65 12.89 -6.10
N ALA A 74 -1.28 11.70 -5.62
CA ALA A 74 -2.18 10.80 -4.92
C ALA A 74 -2.01 11.00 -3.40
N ILE A 75 -3.10 11.37 -2.73
CA ILE A 75 -3.15 11.75 -1.32
C ILE A 75 -3.90 10.65 -0.57
N LYS A 76 -3.14 9.76 0.09
CA LYS A 76 -3.65 8.62 0.86
C LYS A 76 -3.89 9.03 2.30
N VAL A 77 -5.15 9.06 2.71
CA VAL A 77 -5.59 9.39 4.07
C VAL A 77 -5.81 8.10 4.85
N LEU A 78 -5.00 7.88 5.89
CA LEU A 78 -5.11 6.72 6.76
C LEU A 78 -5.90 7.06 8.03
N SER A 79 -6.58 6.05 8.59
CA SER A 79 -7.36 6.22 9.83
C SER A 79 -6.42 6.28 11.04
N ALA A 80 -6.30 7.47 11.64
CA ALA A 80 -5.57 7.66 12.90
C ALA A 80 -6.30 7.08 14.12
N ASP A 81 -7.61 6.85 14.04
CA ASP A 81 -8.40 6.23 15.11
C ASP A 81 -8.15 4.73 15.25
N SER A 82 -7.43 4.14 14.29
CA SER A 82 -7.13 2.70 14.27
C SER A 82 -5.64 2.44 14.52
N ARG A 83 -5.34 1.50 15.43
CA ARG A 83 -3.97 0.99 15.65
C ARG A 83 -3.35 0.42 14.37
N GLN A 84 -4.17 -0.05 13.44
CA GLN A 84 -3.71 -0.55 12.15
C GLN A 84 -3.24 0.59 11.25
N GLY A 85 -4.07 1.61 11.03
CA GLY A 85 -3.73 2.74 10.15
C GLY A 85 -2.51 3.53 10.62
N VAL A 86 -2.34 3.71 11.94
CA VAL A 86 -1.12 4.32 12.51
C VAL A 86 0.13 3.50 12.19
N ARG A 87 0.08 2.18 12.39
CA ARG A 87 1.22 1.30 12.09
C ARG A 87 1.54 1.24 10.61
N GLU A 88 0.53 1.20 9.75
CA GLU A 88 0.72 1.22 8.30
C GLU A 88 1.36 2.54 7.86
N PHE A 89 0.89 3.68 8.37
CA PHE A 89 1.49 4.99 8.10
C PHE A 89 2.98 5.04 8.47
N LEU A 90 3.31 4.64 9.70
CA LEU A 90 4.69 4.61 10.19
C LEU A 90 5.56 3.62 9.38
N THR A 91 5.00 2.46 9.05
CA THR A 91 5.69 1.45 8.24
C THR A 91 6.01 1.99 6.85
N GLU A 92 5.05 2.63 6.17
CA GLU A 92 5.29 3.19 4.84
C GLU A 92 6.39 4.23 4.89
N ILE A 93 6.35 5.18 5.82
CA ILE A 93 7.40 6.20 5.89
C ILE A 93 8.76 5.57 6.19
N ASN A 94 8.85 4.68 7.18
CA ASN A 94 10.12 4.06 7.56
C ASN A 94 10.73 3.20 6.44
N VAL A 95 9.89 2.61 5.58
CA VAL A 95 10.33 1.72 4.51
C VAL A 95 10.63 2.46 3.21
N ILE A 96 9.74 3.35 2.75
CA ILE A 96 9.85 3.93 1.41
C ILE A 96 10.47 5.34 1.36
N ALA A 97 10.57 6.07 2.48
CA ALA A 97 11.05 7.46 2.45
C ALA A 97 12.49 7.61 1.92
N ASN A 98 13.34 6.59 2.09
CA ASN A 98 14.76 6.64 1.76
C ASN A 98 15.16 5.76 0.57
N ILE A 99 14.19 5.18 -0.14
CA ILE A 99 14.47 4.34 -1.31
C ILE A 99 13.79 4.93 -2.54
N GLU A 100 14.51 4.90 -3.66
CA GLU A 100 14.01 5.34 -4.96
C GLU A 100 14.41 4.31 -6.01
N HIS A 101 13.43 3.85 -6.80
CA HIS A 101 13.66 2.88 -7.85
C HIS A 101 12.61 3.04 -8.96
N GLU A 102 12.99 2.76 -10.21
CA GLU A 102 12.14 2.96 -11.39
C GLU A 102 10.83 2.16 -11.35
N ASN A 103 10.76 1.09 -10.56
CA ASN A 103 9.56 0.24 -10.43
C ASN A 103 8.90 0.30 -9.05
N LEU A 104 9.20 1.31 -8.23
CA LEU A 104 8.51 1.58 -6.96
C LEU A 104 7.77 2.93 -7.04
N VAL A 105 6.64 3.05 -6.33
CA VAL A 105 5.95 4.33 -6.21
C VAL A 105 6.79 5.31 -5.38
N LYS A 106 6.87 6.56 -5.82
CA LYS A 106 7.64 7.59 -5.10
C LYS A 106 6.78 8.26 -4.03
N LEU A 107 7.21 8.17 -2.78
CA LEU A 107 6.67 8.97 -1.69
C LEU A 107 7.25 10.39 -1.79
N HIS A 108 6.39 11.38 -1.99
CA HIS A 108 6.79 12.79 -2.02
C HIS A 108 6.85 13.42 -0.64
N GLY A 109 6.02 12.93 0.29
CA GLY A 109 5.97 13.47 1.64
C GLY A 109 4.80 12.95 2.45
N CYS A 110 4.59 13.54 3.63
CA CYS A 110 3.48 13.18 4.52
C CYS A 110 2.93 14.40 5.28
N CYS A 111 1.79 14.20 5.96
CA CYS A 111 1.21 15.13 6.93
C CYS A 111 0.90 14.38 8.22
N VAL A 112 1.27 15.00 9.34
CA VAL A 112 1.13 14.47 10.71
C VAL A 112 0.40 15.44 11.65
N GLU A 113 -0.28 16.47 11.13
CA GLU A 113 -0.92 17.49 11.96
C GLU A 113 -2.11 16.93 12.76
N GLY A 114 -2.02 16.95 14.10
CA GLY A 114 -3.06 16.44 14.99
C GLY A 114 -3.33 14.95 14.74
N ASN A 115 -4.58 14.60 14.42
CA ASN A 115 -4.98 13.23 14.07
C ASN A 115 -4.92 12.96 12.56
N HIS A 116 -4.31 13.83 11.76
CA HIS A 116 -4.16 13.60 10.33
C HIS A 116 -2.92 12.74 10.07
N ARG A 117 -3.11 11.60 9.40
CA ARG A 117 -2.04 10.71 8.94
C ARG A 117 -2.22 10.53 7.44
N ILE A 118 -1.48 11.33 6.67
CA ILE A 118 -1.68 11.44 5.22
C ILE A 118 -0.34 11.25 4.52
N LEU A 119 -0.31 10.39 3.50
CA LEU A 119 0.84 10.15 2.65
C LEU A 119 0.59 10.77 1.27
N VAL A 120 1.61 11.39 0.70
CA VAL A 120 1.56 12.08 -0.60
C VAL A 120 2.48 11.35 -1.57
N TYR A 121 1.90 10.76 -2.61
CA TYR A 121 2.62 10.05 -3.67
C TYR A 121 2.53 10.80 -5.00
N GLY A 122 3.46 10.49 -5.91
CA GLY A 122 3.26 10.81 -7.32
C GLY A 122 1.97 10.18 -7.86
N TYR A 123 1.16 10.97 -8.56
CA TYR A 123 -0.04 10.45 -9.23
C TYR A 123 0.36 9.63 -10.45
N LEU A 124 -0.29 8.47 -10.64
CA LEU A 124 -0.05 7.55 -11.75
C LEU A 124 -1.32 7.42 -12.58
N GLU A 125 -1.23 7.72 -13.88
CA GLU A 125 -2.37 8.01 -14.75
C GLU A 125 -3.15 6.77 -15.18
N ASN A 126 -2.49 5.61 -15.24
CA ASN A 126 -3.05 4.39 -15.80
C ASN A 126 -3.55 3.41 -14.72
N ASN A 127 -3.83 3.91 -13.50
CA ASN A 127 -4.42 3.14 -12.40
C ASN A 127 -3.64 1.85 -12.06
N SER A 128 -4.28 0.92 -11.33
CA SER A 128 -3.72 -0.39 -10.99
C SER A 128 -3.92 -1.44 -12.08
N LEU A 129 -3.11 -2.50 -12.10
CA LEU A 129 -3.36 -3.67 -12.97
C LEU A 129 -4.73 -4.30 -12.71
N ALA A 130 -5.20 -4.31 -11.46
CA ALA A 130 -6.53 -4.83 -11.13
C ALA A 130 -7.64 -4.07 -11.87
N GLN A 131 -7.52 -2.75 -12.01
CA GLN A 131 -8.51 -1.94 -12.72
C GLN A 131 -8.27 -1.96 -14.24
N THR A 132 -7.02 -1.79 -14.67
CA THR A 132 -6.70 -1.54 -16.08
C THR A 132 -6.56 -2.82 -16.88
N LEU A 133 -5.99 -3.89 -16.32
CA LEU A 133 -5.87 -5.17 -17.03
C LEU A 133 -7.04 -6.13 -16.73
N LEU A 134 -7.44 -6.24 -15.45
CA LEU A 134 -8.40 -7.26 -14.99
C LEU A 134 -9.85 -6.75 -14.88
N GLY A 135 -10.07 -5.43 -14.96
CA GLY A 135 -11.36 -4.77 -14.70
C GLY A 135 -12.43 -4.91 -15.79
N GLY A 136 -12.19 -5.67 -16.86
CA GLY A 136 -13.21 -6.05 -17.84
C GLY A 136 -13.63 -4.99 -18.86
N GLY A 137 -12.98 -3.83 -18.91
CA GLY A 137 -13.18 -2.84 -19.99
C GLY A 137 -12.44 -3.19 -21.29
N ASN A 138 -12.63 -2.39 -22.35
CA ASN A 138 -11.90 -2.46 -23.64
C ASN A 138 -10.36 -2.33 -23.54
N SER A 139 -9.82 -2.34 -22.33
CA SER A 139 -8.41 -2.26 -21.97
C SER A 139 -7.58 -3.45 -22.46
N SER A 140 -8.18 -4.60 -22.77
CA SER A 140 -7.44 -5.78 -23.23
C SER A 140 -6.64 -5.51 -24.52
N MET A 141 -7.12 -4.60 -25.37
CA MET A 141 -6.42 -4.14 -26.58
C MET A 141 -5.15 -3.34 -26.29
N GLN A 142 -5.00 -2.75 -25.09
CA GLN A 142 -3.81 -1.98 -24.72
C GLN A 142 -2.66 -2.87 -24.22
N PHE A 143 -2.95 -4.10 -23.78
CA PHE A 143 -1.95 -4.99 -23.18
C PHE A 143 -1.57 -6.13 -24.12
N SER A 144 -0.78 -5.79 -25.14
CA SER A 144 -0.08 -6.77 -25.97
C SER A 144 0.79 -7.68 -25.11
N TRP A 145 1.15 -8.86 -25.63
CA TRP A 145 2.06 -9.77 -24.93
C TRP A 145 3.37 -9.10 -24.52
N SER A 146 3.95 -8.30 -25.42
CA SER A 146 5.17 -7.51 -25.15
C SER A 146 4.98 -6.56 -23.97
N MET A 147 3.83 -5.88 -23.88
CA MET A 147 3.51 -4.99 -22.75
C MET A 147 3.40 -5.78 -21.44
N ARG A 148 2.66 -6.90 -21.44
CA ARG A 148 2.53 -7.79 -20.27
C ARG A 148 3.88 -8.29 -19.79
N ARG A 149 4.75 -8.74 -20.70
CA ARG A 149 6.13 -9.15 -20.39
C ARG A 149 6.91 -8.02 -19.73
N ASN A 150 6.85 -6.80 -20.27
CA ASN A 150 7.57 -5.65 -19.73
C ASN A 150 7.07 -5.28 -18.33
N ILE A 151 5.77 -5.40 -18.08
CA ILE A 151 5.17 -5.22 -16.75
C ILE A 151 5.72 -6.27 -15.78
N CYS A 152 5.70 -7.56 -16.15
CA CYS A 152 6.27 -8.62 -15.31
C CYS A 152 7.74 -8.36 -14.98
N LEU A 153 8.53 -7.94 -15.98
CA LEU A 153 9.95 -7.64 -15.80
C LEU A 153 10.16 -6.45 -14.85
N GLY A 154 9.38 -5.38 -14.99
CA GLY A 154 9.48 -4.22 -14.10
C GLY A 154 9.11 -4.56 -12.66
N VAL A 155 8.06 -5.36 -12.43
CA VAL A 155 7.72 -5.83 -11.08
C VAL A 155 8.85 -6.70 -10.50
N ALA A 156 9.43 -7.60 -11.31
CA ALA A 156 10.54 -8.43 -10.88
C ALA A 156 11.78 -7.61 -10.51
N LYS A 157 12.12 -6.58 -11.28
CA LYS A 157 13.21 -5.63 -10.95
C LYS A 157 12.95 -4.90 -9.63
N GLY A 158 11.73 -4.39 -9.43
CA GLY A 158 11.35 -3.74 -8.16
C GLY A 158 11.48 -4.68 -6.95
N LEU A 159 11.07 -5.94 -7.10
CA LEU A 159 11.24 -6.95 -6.06
C LEU A 159 12.72 -7.30 -5.82
N ALA A 160 13.51 -7.46 -6.87
CA ALA A 160 14.94 -7.72 -6.76
C ALA A 160 15.65 -6.59 -5.99
N PHE A 161 15.35 -5.34 -6.33
CA PHE A 161 15.85 -4.18 -5.59
C PHE A 161 15.54 -4.26 -4.09
N LEU A 162 14.27 -4.48 -3.72
CA LEU A 162 13.85 -4.60 -2.32
C LEU A 162 14.52 -5.79 -1.59
N HIS A 163 14.73 -6.89 -2.30
CA HIS A 163 15.17 -8.16 -1.72
C HIS A 163 16.68 -8.34 -1.72
N GLU A 164 17.43 -7.62 -2.57
CA GLU A 164 18.85 -7.91 -2.81
C GLU A 164 19.73 -6.67 -2.66
N GLU A 165 19.22 -5.48 -2.97
CA GLU A 165 20.00 -4.24 -3.02
C GLU A 165 19.81 -3.38 -1.77
N VAL A 166 18.58 -3.25 -1.26
CA VAL A 166 18.30 -2.43 -0.06
C VAL A 166 18.81 -3.14 1.22
N ARG A 167 19.30 -2.36 2.19
CA ARG A 167 19.66 -2.83 3.54
C ARG A 167 19.01 -1.99 4.64
N PRO A 168 18.35 -2.63 5.65
CA PRO A 168 17.96 -4.05 5.67
C PRO A 168 17.07 -4.41 4.47
N TYR A 169 17.04 -5.69 4.07
CA TYR A 169 16.14 -6.11 2.99
C TYR A 169 14.69 -5.78 3.34
N ILE A 170 13.83 -5.64 2.34
CA ILE A 170 12.41 -5.32 2.55
C ILE A 170 11.56 -6.44 1.99
N VAL A 171 10.64 -6.98 2.79
CA VAL A 171 9.58 -7.89 2.32
C VAL A 171 8.28 -7.11 2.26
N HIS A 172 7.67 -7.01 1.07
CA HIS A 172 6.49 -6.19 0.80
C HIS A 172 5.21 -6.74 1.45
N ARG A 173 5.03 -8.08 1.41
CA ARG A 173 3.91 -8.86 1.98
C ARG A 173 2.54 -8.70 1.32
N ASP A 174 2.35 -7.69 0.47
CA ASP A 174 1.07 -7.48 -0.24
C ASP A 174 1.24 -7.25 -1.75
N ILE A 175 2.08 -8.08 -2.40
CA ILE A 175 2.19 -8.09 -3.86
C ILE A 175 0.90 -8.66 -4.46
N LYS A 176 0.20 -7.86 -5.26
CA LYS A 176 -1.06 -8.21 -5.93
C LYS A 176 -1.38 -7.20 -7.03
N ALA A 177 -2.33 -7.53 -7.91
CA ALA A 177 -2.66 -6.68 -9.06
C ALA A 177 -3.15 -5.27 -8.69
N SER A 178 -3.81 -5.09 -7.54
CA SER A 178 -4.25 -3.76 -7.09
C SER A 178 -3.12 -2.86 -6.60
N ASN A 179 -1.97 -3.46 -6.24
CA ASN A 179 -0.82 -2.77 -5.68
C ASN A 179 0.29 -2.56 -6.73
N ILE A 180 0.07 -2.99 -7.98
CA ILE A 180 0.90 -2.61 -9.13
C ILE A 180 0.19 -1.51 -9.90
N LEU A 181 0.70 -0.29 -9.75
CA LEU A 181 0.22 0.89 -10.47
C LEU A 181 0.97 1.08 -11.77
N LEU A 182 0.38 1.80 -12.72
CA LEU A 182 0.96 2.08 -14.03
C LEU A 182 1.09 3.59 -14.24
N ASP A 183 2.31 4.04 -14.55
CA ASP A 183 2.53 5.43 -14.97
C ASP A 183 1.99 5.69 -16.39
N LYS A 184 2.06 6.93 -16.86
CA LYS A 184 1.69 7.35 -18.23
C LYS A 184 2.26 6.49 -19.36
N ASN A 185 3.41 5.84 -19.17
CA ASN A 185 4.09 5.01 -20.15
C ASN A 185 3.78 3.52 -19.97
N LEU A 186 2.82 3.17 -19.12
CA LEU A 186 2.47 1.81 -18.71
C LEU A 186 3.63 1.07 -18.01
N MET A 187 4.57 1.81 -17.41
CA MET A 187 5.61 1.20 -16.59
C MET A 187 5.07 0.87 -15.20
N PRO A 188 5.34 -0.34 -14.69
CA PRO A 188 4.82 -0.79 -13.40
C PRO A 188 5.54 -0.13 -12.23
N LYS A 189 4.77 0.24 -11.22
CA LYS A 189 5.20 0.77 -9.93
C LYS A 189 4.57 -0.06 -8.81
N ILE A 190 5.39 -0.74 -8.02
CA ILE A 190 4.95 -1.40 -6.78
C ILE A 190 4.57 -0.31 -5.77
N SER A 191 3.40 -0.46 -5.16
CA SER A 191 2.82 0.50 -4.24
C SER A 191 2.26 -0.20 -3.00
N ASP A 192 1.86 0.61 -2.01
CA ASP A 192 1.22 0.15 -0.77
C ASP A 192 2.12 -0.69 0.15
N PHE A 193 3.06 0.01 0.78
CA PHE A 193 4.06 -0.58 1.67
C PHE A 193 3.57 -0.70 3.13
N GLY A 194 2.27 -0.51 3.39
CA GLY A 194 1.72 -0.47 4.75
C GLY A 194 1.93 -1.76 5.54
N LEU A 195 2.06 -2.90 4.84
CA LEU A 195 2.35 -4.19 5.45
C LEU A 195 3.83 -4.57 5.43
N ALA A 196 4.69 -3.79 4.79
CA ALA A 196 6.08 -4.15 4.54
C ALA A 196 6.86 -4.38 5.84
N LYS A 197 7.95 -5.14 5.75
CA LYS A 197 8.78 -5.45 6.91
C LYS A 197 10.26 -5.46 6.54
N LEU A 198 11.06 -4.77 7.37
CA LEU A 198 12.51 -4.86 7.33
C LEU A 198 12.96 -6.27 7.71
N PHE A 199 13.86 -6.83 6.92
CA PHE A 199 14.36 -8.19 7.00
C PHE A 199 15.89 -8.14 7.14
N PRO A 200 16.41 -8.31 8.37
CA PRO A 200 17.84 -8.36 8.63
C PRO A 200 18.53 -9.53 7.92
N ASP A 201 19.75 -9.30 7.43
CA ASP A 201 20.55 -10.24 6.65
C ASP A 201 20.91 -11.54 7.41
N ASN A 202 20.94 -11.47 8.74
CA ASN A 202 21.31 -12.60 9.60
C ASN A 202 20.15 -13.55 9.94
N LEU A 203 18.94 -13.28 9.45
CA LEU A 203 17.76 -14.10 9.74
C LEU A 203 17.41 -15.01 8.58
N THR A 204 17.02 -16.26 8.91
CA THR A 204 16.44 -17.19 7.93
C THR A 204 14.97 -16.89 7.66
N HIS A 205 14.25 -16.42 8.69
CA HIS A 205 12.85 -16.02 8.64
C HIS A 205 12.51 -15.06 9.78
N ILE A 206 11.39 -14.36 9.66
CA ILE A 206 10.78 -13.57 10.72
C ILE A 206 9.48 -14.26 11.15
N SER A 207 9.38 -14.64 12.42
CA SER A 207 8.11 -15.07 13.01
C SER A 207 7.22 -13.85 13.26
N THR A 208 6.08 -13.76 12.56
CA THR A 208 5.21 -12.58 12.62
C THR A 208 3.75 -12.96 12.33
N ARG A 209 2.81 -12.15 12.81
CA ARG A 209 1.39 -12.29 12.43
C ARG A 209 1.26 -12.32 10.90
N VAL A 210 0.44 -13.23 10.39
CA VAL A 210 0.09 -13.31 8.98
C VAL A 210 -0.68 -12.05 8.56
N ALA A 211 -0.22 -11.38 7.52
CA ALA A 211 -0.92 -10.29 6.86
C ALA A 211 -0.61 -10.33 5.36
N GLY A 212 -1.53 -9.79 4.56
CA GLY A 212 -1.51 -9.85 3.11
C GLY A 212 -2.89 -10.26 2.59
N THR A 213 -3.00 -10.43 1.28
CA THR A 213 -4.29 -10.72 0.62
C THR A 213 -4.46 -12.21 0.36
N THR A 214 -5.58 -12.78 0.80
CA THR A 214 -5.96 -14.17 0.51
C THR A 214 -5.93 -14.44 -0.99
N GLY A 215 -5.34 -15.56 -1.41
CA GLY A 215 -5.08 -15.89 -2.81
C GLY A 215 -3.64 -15.61 -3.24
N TYR A 216 -2.96 -14.66 -2.57
CA TYR A 216 -1.54 -14.36 -2.81
C TYR A 216 -0.63 -14.87 -1.70
N LEU A 217 -1.17 -15.25 -0.54
CA LEU A 217 -0.36 -15.68 0.60
C LEU A 217 0.40 -16.99 0.33
N ALA A 218 1.72 -16.94 0.48
CA ALA A 218 2.56 -18.13 0.47
C ALA A 218 2.14 -19.13 1.55
N PRO A 219 2.06 -20.44 1.23
CA PRO A 219 1.51 -21.44 2.15
C PRO A 219 2.34 -21.58 3.44
N GLU A 220 3.66 -21.55 3.34
CA GLU A 220 4.56 -21.61 4.49
C GLU A 220 4.35 -20.43 5.43
N TYR A 221 4.09 -19.24 4.88
CA TYR A 221 3.82 -18.06 5.67
C TYR A 221 2.42 -18.10 6.29
N ALA A 222 1.41 -18.48 5.51
CA ALA A 222 0.02 -18.59 5.98
C ALA A 222 -0.15 -19.62 7.10
N ILE A 223 0.52 -20.77 6.99
CA ILE A 223 0.40 -21.88 7.94
C ILE A 223 1.26 -21.64 9.18
N ARG A 224 2.51 -21.19 9.00
CA ARG A 224 3.52 -21.18 10.08
C ARG A 224 3.82 -19.80 10.63
N GLY A 225 3.33 -18.72 10.00
CA GLY A 225 3.70 -17.35 10.36
C GLY A 225 5.17 -17.02 10.10
N GLN A 226 5.88 -17.85 9.34
CA GLN A 226 7.30 -17.68 9.01
C GLN A 226 7.44 -16.86 7.74
N LEU A 227 7.73 -15.56 7.91
CA LEU A 227 7.92 -14.65 6.80
C LEU A 227 9.35 -14.75 6.26
N THR A 228 9.47 -14.87 4.94
CA THR A 228 10.74 -14.77 4.21
C THR A 228 10.55 -13.90 2.96
N ARG A 229 11.65 -13.51 2.31
CA ARG A 229 11.62 -12.88 0.98
C ARG A 229 10.85 -13.72 -0.05
N LYS A 230 10.84 -15.05 0.10
CA LYS A 230 10.12 -15.97 -0.81
C LYS A 230 8.60 -15.84 -0.73
N ALA A 231 8.06 -15.26 0.34
CA ALA A 231 6.64 -14.98 0.42
C ALA A 231 6.17 -14.02 -0.70
N ASP A 232 6.95 -12.97 -0.98
CA ASP A 232 6.66 -12.04 -2.09
C ASP A 232 6.84 -12.73 -3.46
N ILE A 233 7.77 -13.68 -3.58
CA ILE A 233 8.00 -14.43 -4.82
C ILE A 233 6.81 -15.33 -5.13
N TYR A 234 6.21 -15.97 -4.12
CA TYR A 234 4.97 -16.71 -4.29
C TYR A 234 3.84 -15.80 -4.77
N SER A 235 3.63 -14.67 -4.08
CA SER A 235 2.63 -13.66 -4.46
C SER A 235 2.85 -13.14 -5.89
N PHE A 236 4.11 -12.92 -6.28
CA PHE A 236 4.48 -12.55 -7.64
C PHE A 236 4.13 -13.65 -8.65
N GLY A 237 4.33 -14.92 -8.31
CA GLY A 237 3.89 -16.06 -9.13
C GLY A 237 2.38 -16.04 -9.41
N VAL A 238 1.56 -15.77 -8.39
CA VAL A 238 0.11 -15.60 -8.57
C VAL A 238 -0.21 -14.41 -9.48
N LEU A 239 0.46 -13.27 -9.27
CA LEU A 239 0.31 -12.09 -10.11
C LEU A 239 0.70 -12.36 -11.57
N LEU A 240 1.76 -13.15 -11.84
CA LEU A 240 2.14 -13.55 -13.18
C LEU A 240 1.01 -14.32 -13.87
N LEU A 241 0.35 -15.26 -13.17
CA LEU A 241 -0.79 -16.00 -13.71
C LEU A 241 -1.94 -15.06 -14.07
N GLU A 242 -2.22 -14.05 -13.25
CA GLU A 242 -3.25 -13.05 -13.56
C GLU A 242 -2.89 -12.21 -14.78
N ILE A 243 -1.63 -11.78 -14.89
CA ILE A 243 -1.17 -10.97 -16.03
C ILE A 243 -1.24 -11.77 -17.33
N VAL A 244 -0.78 -13.03 -17.31
CA VAL A 244 -0.79 -13.90 -18.49
C VAL A 244 -2.22 -14.26 -18.89
N SER A 245 -3.05 -14.70 -17.94
CA SER A 245 -4.43 -15.10 -18.21
C SER A 245 -5.36 -13.92 -18.50
N GLY A 246 -5.03 -12.72 -18.03
CA GLY A 246 -5.93 -11.56 -18.04
C GLY A 246 -7.14 -11.73 -17.11
N ARG A 247 -7.05 -12.62 -16.11
CA ARG A 247 -8.16 -12.97 -15.20
C ARG A 247 -7.73 -12.84 -13.75
N CYS A 248 -8.64 -12.38 -12.90
CA CYS A 248 -8.40 -12.32 -11.46
C CYS A 248 -8.45 -13.72 -10.83
N ASN A 249 -7.51 -14.00 -9.91
CA ASN A 249 -7.39 -15.28 -9.20
C ASN A 249 -8.52 -15.57 -8.19
N THR A 250 -9.38 -14.59 -7.90
CA THR A 250 -10.48 -14.72 -6.92
C THR A 250 -11.86 -14.54 -7.53
N ASN A 251 -11.99 -14.59 -8.86
CA ASN A 251 -13.28 -14.36 -9.51
C ASN A 251 -14.24 -15.57 -9.33
N ARG A 252 -15.00 -15.54 -8.23
CA ARG A 252 -16.01 -16.53 -7.85
C ARG A 252 -17.27 -16.52 -8.72
N ARG A 253 -17.40 -15.58 -9.66
CA ARG A 253 -18.56 -15.50 -10.56
C ARG A 253 -18.44 -16.44 -11.76
N LEU A 254 -17.28 -17.06 -11.95
CA LEU A 254 -17.01 -17.99 -13.03
C LEU A 254 -17.52 -19.41 -12.68
N PRO A 255 -17.81 -20.25 -13.69
CA PRO A 255 -18.03 -21.68 -13.49
C PRO A 255 -16.86 -22.33 -12.73
N LEU A 256 -17.13 -23.38 -11.95
CA LEU A 256 -16.12 -23.96 -11.05
C LEU A 256 -14.83 -24.38 -11.79
N SER A 257 -14.96 -24.98 -12.97
CA SER A 257 -13.85 -25.36 -13.88
C SER A 257 -12.99 -24.19 -14.35
N ASP A 258 -13.51 -22.97 -14.19
CA ASP A 258 -12.92 -21.75 -14.69
C ASP A 258 -12.45 -20.83 -13.56
N GLN A 259 -12.73 -21.19 -12.30
CA GLN A 259 -12.33 -20.41 -11.11
C GLN A 259 -10.84 -20.54 -10.82
N TYR A 260 -10.21 -21.65 -11.19
CA TYR A 260 -8.80 -21.90 -10.96
C TYR A 260 -7.96 -21.52 -12.17
N LEU A 261 -7.00 -20.60 -12.00
CA LEU A 261 -6.14 -20.15 -13.09
C LEU A 261 -5.27 -21.29 -13.66
N LEU A 262 -4.85 -22.23 -12.82
CA LEU A 262 -3.92 -23.30 -13.19
C LEU A 262 -4.57 -24.46 -13.94
N GLU A 263 -5.89 -24.60 -13.94
CA GLU A 263 -6.59 -25.67 -14.66
C GLU A 263 -6.73 -25.40 -16.16
N ARG A 264 -6.28 -24.22 -16.63
CA ARG A 264 -6.39 -23.77 -18.03
C ARG A 264 -5.07 -23.42 -18.71
N VAL A 265 -3.93 -23.51 -18.02
CA VAL A 265 -2.60 -23.21 -18.60
C VAL A 265 -1.97 -24.46 -19.17
#